data_AF-A0A538S2L0-F1
#
_entry.id   AF-A0A538S2L0-F1
#
_cell.length_a   1.000
_cell.length_b   1.000
_cell.length_c   1.000
_cell.angle_alpha   90.00
_cell.angle_beta   90.00
_cell.angle_gamma   90.00
#
_symmetry.space_group_name_H-M   'P 1'
#
loop_
_entity.id
_entity.type
_entity.pdbx_description
1 polymer ?
#
loop_
_entity_poly.entity_id
_entity_poly.type
_entity_poly.pdbx_seq_one_letter_code
_entity_poly.pdbx_strand_id
1 'polypeptide(L)'
;MTSKQYEELCRFFVAEQLKLPLSCVRSLHVANPERPPELWHTNLGPYRHQIDLYWETPGQTTSYLNIANAKWHQEGDKVGLKDVLLLQQVRSKIAAHKALLITNTDYGRGARRAAADEGLALLIVRPEFAAAVLTAVPEVPTQERFQQLAVGRSPIYSWQVVQKGLAGGGSVTEVLGLVAAPQQAQPAVPAPAYAPRPLAAPAPAAPPAPSRGSPAPGPSAAPGYAIRHGPGPGFRMK
;
A
#
# COMPACT_ATOMS: atom_id res chain seq x y z
N MET A 1 1.19 6.04 25.68
CA MET A 1 -0.05 6.30 24.89
C MET A 1 -0.62 4.96 24.45
N THR A 2 -1.95 4.81 24.37
CA THR A 2 -2.59 3.58 23.88
C THR A 2 -2.76 3.61 22.35
N SER A 3 -2.97 2.46 21.71
CA SER A 3 -3.23 2.39 20.26
C SER A 3 -4.45 3.22 19.86
N LYS A 4 -5.50 3.27 20.69
CA LYS A 4 -6.70 4.08 20.44
C LYS A 4 -6.42 5.58 20.56
N GLN A 5 -5.66 6.01 21.56
CA GLN A 5 -5.24 7.42 21.66
C GLN A 5 -4.37 7.83 20.47
N TYR A 6 -3.51 6.93 19.98
CA TYR A 6 -2.70 7.17 18.80
C TYR A 6 -3.53 7.25 17.51
N GLU A 7 -4.56 6.40 17.36
CA GLU A 7 -5.54 6.48 16.27
C GLU A 7 -6.22 7.86 16.25
N GLU A 8 -6.65 8.38 17.40
CA GLU A 8 -7.23 9.72 17.51
C GLU A 8 -6.23 10.85 17.19
N LEU A 9 -4.96 10.72 17.60
CA LEU A 9 -3.91 11.67 17.21
C LEU A 9 -3.72 11.68 15.69
N CYS A 10 -3.68 10.51 15.07
CA CYS A 10 -3.55 10.38 13.62
C CYS A 10 -4.80 10.94 12.91
N ARG A 11 -5.99 10.75 13.47
CA ARG A 11 -7.24 11.36 12.98
C ARG A 11 -7.14 12.88 13.01
N PHE A 12 -6.69 13.45 14.12
CA PHE A 12 -6.48 14.89 14.27
C PHE A 12 -5.47 15.42 13.24
N PHE A 13 -4.33 14.75 13.11
CA PHE A 13 -3.32 15.05 12.11
C PHE A 13 -3.90 15.08 10.68
N VAL A 14 -4.62 14.05 10.25
CA VAL A 14 -5.21 13.98 8.90
C VAL A 14 -6.19 15.13 8.68
N ALA A 15 -7.09 15.37 9.64
CA ALA A 15 -8.08 16.43 9.55
C ALA A 15 -7.44 17.81 9.47
N GLU A 16 -6.42 18.09 10.27
CA GLU A 16 -5.70 19.36 10.25
C GLU A 16 -4.95 19.58 8.93
N GLN A 17 -4.20 18.58 8.45
CA GLN A 17 -3.43 18.71 7.20
C GLN A 17 -4.34 18.90 5.97
N LEU A 18 -5.51 18.26 5.96
CA LEU A 18 -6.47 18.39 4.87
C LEU A 18 -7.48 19.53 5.06
N LYS A 19 -7.42 20.26 6.19
CA LYS A 19 -8.40 21.28 6.59
C LYS A 19 -9.84 20.75 6.56
N LEU A 20 -10.03 19.51 7.01
CA LEU A 20 -11.32 18.84 7.10
C LEU A 20 -11.83 18.90 8.54
N PRO A 21 -13.17 18.93 8.75
CA PRO A 21 -13.74 18.63 10.06
C PRO A 21 -13.29 17.24 10.54
N LEU A 22 -13.02 17.08 11.84
CA LEU A 22 -12.64 15.77 12.41
C LEU A 22 -13.68 14.67 12.10
N SER A 23 -14.96 15.03 12.04
CA SER A 23 -16.06 14.12 11.72
C SER A 23 -15.98 13.50 10.30
N CYS A 24 -15.21 14.11 9.39
CA CYS A 24 -14.99 13.57 8.05
C CYS A 24 -13.97 12.43 8.02
N VAL A 25 -13.14 12.27 9.06
CA VAL A 25 -12.15 11.20 9.18
C VAL A 25 -12.68 10.15 10.15
N ARG A 26 -13.12 9.00 9.64
CA ARG A 26 -13.90 7.98 10.35
C ARG A 26 -13.12 6.68 10.52
N SER A 27 -13.47 5.84 11.49
CA SER A 27 -13.06 4.42 11.50
C SER A 27 -14.13 3.58 10.79
N LEU A 28 -13.73 2.52 10.10
CA LEU A 28 -14.66 1.63 9.38
C LEU A 28 -14.37 0.17 9.74
N HIS A 29 -15.43 -0.65 9.84
CA HIS A 29 -15.29 -2.11 9.88
C HIS A 29 -15.78 -2.71 8.57
N VAL A 30 -14.89 -3.41 7.87
CA VAL A 30 -15.19 -4.06 6.60
C VAL A 30 -15.45 -5.54 6.84
N ALA A 31 -16.69 -5.95 6.64
CA ALA A 31 -17.07 -7.36 6.73
C ALA A 31 -16.34 -8.20 5.68
N ASN A 32 -15.90 -9.40 6.05
CA ASN A 32 -15.46 -10.40 5.09
C ASN A 32 -16.64 -11.23 4.58
N PRO A 33 -16.60 -11.73 3.33
CA PRO A 33 -17.57 -12.69 2.87
C PRO A 33 -17.64 -13.86 3.84
N GLU A 34 -18.84 -14.21 4.26
CA GLU A 34 -19.07 -15.38 5.09
C GLU A 34 -18.91 -16.63 4.21
N ARG A 35 -18.12 -17.59 4.69
CA ARG A 35 -18.12 -18.92 4.08
C ARG A 35 -19.15 -19.77 4.80
N PRO A 36 -19.97 -20.54 4.06
CA PRO A 36 -20.76 -21.60 4.67
C PRO A 36 -19.82 -22.55 5.42
N PRO A 37 -20.15 -22.97 6.65
CA PRO A 37 -19.35 -23.94 7.36
C PRO A 37 -19.52 -25.30 6.66
N GLU A 38 -18.58 -25.65 5.78
CA GLU A 38 -18.57 -26.97 5.11
C GLU A 38 -18.10 -28.08 6.08
N LEU A 39 -17.19 -27.74 7.00
CA LEU A 39 -16.63 -28.64 8.02
C LEU A 39 -16.38 -27.88 9.33
N TRP A 40 -16.44 -28.57 10.49
CA TRP A 40 -16.26 -27.97 11.82
C TRP A 40 -14.92 -27.22 12.00
N HIS A 41 -13.87 -27.63 11.29
CA HIS A 41 -12.54 -26.99 11.32
C HIS A 41 -12.37 -25.87 10.29
N THR A 42 -13.39 -25.61 9.46
CA THR A 42 -13.45 -24.48 8.51
C THR A 42 -14.44 -23.40 8.93
N ASN A 43 -15.08 -23.57 10.09
CA ASN A 43 -15.96 -22.58 10.72
C ASN A 43 -15.13 -21.45 11.34
N LEU A 44 -14.48 -20.68 10.48
CA LEU A 44 -13.86 -19.42 10.82
C LEU A 44 -15.00 -18.41 10.91
N GLY A 45 -15.47 -18.11 12.13
CA GLY A 45 -16.55 -17.17 12.36
C GLY A 45 -16.35 -15.81 11.66
N PRO A 46 -17.38 -14.95 11.64
CA PRO A 46 -17.37 -13.73 10.85
C PRO A 46 -16.15 -12.85 11.17
N TYR A 47 -15.27 -12.70 10.18
CA TYR A 47 -14.08 -11.88 10.29
C TYR A 47 -14.36 -10.48 9.75
N ARG A 48 -13.94 -9.44 10.50
CA ARG A 48 -14.09 -8.04 10.09
C ARG A 48 -12.73 -7.36 10.17
N HIS A 49 -12.34 -6.69 9.09
CA HIS A 49 -11.14 -5.84 9.11
C HIS A 49 -11.51 -4.47 9.65
N GLN A 50 -10.83 -4.02 10.70
CA GLN A 50 -10.90 -2.62 11.11
C GLN A 50 -9.95 -1.80 10.25
N ILE A 51 -10.48 -0.71 9.69
CA ILE A 51 -9.74 0.39 9.09
C ILE A 51 -9.74 1.51 10.12
N ASP A 52 -8.55 1.91 10.55
CA ASP A 52 -8.40 2.87 11.64
C ASP A 52 -8.86 4.26 11.19
N LEU A 53 -8.48 4.67 9.98
CA LEU A 53 -8.85 5.96 9.39
C LEU A 53 -9.36 5.80 7.96
N TYR A 54 -10.47 6.46 7.66
CA TYR A 54 -11.15 6.49 6.38
C TYR A 54 -11.62 7.91 6.11
N TRP A 55 -11.34 8.45 4.92
CA TRP A 55 -11.85 9.73 4.48
C TRP A 55 -11.93 9.80 2.96
N GLU A 56 -12.68 10.78 2.48
CA GLU A 56 -12.83 11.05 1.06
C GLU A 56 -12.30 12.44 0.76
N THR A 57 -11.60 12.56 -0.37
CA THR A 57 -11.17 13.85 -0.91
C THR A 57 -11.89 14.09 -2.23
N PRO A 58 -12.48 15.28 -2.44
CA PRO A 58 -13.19 15.57 -3.69
C PRO A 58 -12.21 15.54 -4.86
N GLY A 59 -12.56 14.81 -5.91
CA GLY A 59 -11.88 14.87 -7.21
C GLY A 59 -12.68 15.68 -8.23
N GLN A 60 -12.17 15.79 -9.45
CA GLN A 60 -12.84 16.52 -10.53
C GLN A 60 -14.12 15.82 -11.02
N THR A 61 -14.17 14.49 -10.93
CA THR A 61 -15.29 13.67 -11.45
C THR A 61 -15.89 12.75 -10.39
N THR A 62 -15.10 12.32 -9.41
CA THR A 62 -15.54 11.46 -8.32
C THR A 62 -14.72 11.73 -7.05
N SER A 63 -15.23 11.33 -5.89
CA SER A 63 -14.48 11.35 -4.63
C SER A 63 -13.41 10.27 -4.63
N TYR A 64 -12.19 10.63 -4.21
CA TYR A 64 -11.13 9.67 -3.94
C TYR A 64 -11.27 9.14 -2.52
N LEU A 65 -11.48 7.83 -2.43
CA LEU A 65 -11.49 7.09 -1.18
C LEU A 65 -10.06 6.83 -0.69
N ASN A 66 -9.75 7.29 0.52
CA ASN A 66 -8.44 7.13 1.16
C ASN A 66 -8.60 6.35 2.49
N ILE A 67 -7.66 5.45 2.77
CA ILE A 67 -7.62 4.71 4.04
C ILE A 67 -6.25 4.76 4.68
N ALA A 68 -6.20 4.76 6.01
CA ALA A 68 -4.97 4.57 6.75
C ALA A 68 -5.14 3.60 7.92
N ASN A 69 -4.05 2.90 8.23
CA ASN A 69 -3.93 2.17 9.49
C ASN A 69 -2.84 2.82 10.36
N ALA A 70 -3.17 2.99 11.64
CA ALA A 70 -2.30 3.61 12.63
C ALA A 70 -1.68 2.53 13.53
N LYS A 71 -0.35 2.41 13.51
CA LYS A 71 0.40 1.44 14.30
C LYS A 71 1.24 2.14 15.36
N TRP A 72 0.78 2.03 16.61
CA TRP A 72 1.54 2.43 17.79
C TRP A 72 2.52 1.33 18.19
N HIS A 73 3.79 1.69 18.34
CA HIS A 73 4.87 0.80 18.77
C HIS A 73 5.63 1.41 19.94
N GLN A 74 6.23 0.53 20.74
CA GLN A 74 7.23 0.94 21.73
C GLN A 74 8.55 1.28 21.03
N GLU A 75 9.45 1.93 21.75
CA GLU A 75 10.77 2.27 21.21
C GLU A 75 11.54 1.01 20.76
N GLY A 76 12.21 1.11 19.61
CA GLY A 76 12.94 -0.02 19.00
C GLY A 76 12.10 -0.91 18.09
N ASP A 77 10.78 -0.98 18.29
CA ASP A 77 9.89 -1.74 17.42
C ASP A 77 9.59 -1.00 16.12
N LYS A 78 9.51 -1.77 15.02
CA LYS A 78 9.26 -1.26 13.68
C LYS A 78 8.08 -1.95 13.03
N VAL A 79 7.39 -1.20 12.19
CA VAL A 79 6.28 -1.76 11.40
C VAL A 79 6.82 -2.77 10.39
N GLY A 80 6.17 -3.93 10.31
CA GLY A 80 6.63 -5.08 9.55
C GLY A 80 5.99 -5.23 8.18
N LEU A 81 6.50 -6.19 7.40
CA LEU A 81 5.98 -6.54 6.08
C LEU A 81 4.49 -6.94 6.14
N LYS A 82 4.10 -7.71 7.16
CA LYS A 82 2.74 -8.21 7.34
C LYS A 82 1.68 -7.09 7.37
N ASP A 83 2.02 -5.96 7.99
CA ASP A 83 1.09 -4.83 8.15
C ASP A 83 0.82 -4.14 6.81
N VAL A 84 1.84 -4.07 5.96
CA VAL A 84 1.77 -3.52 4.60
C VAL A 84 0.92 -4.40 3.70
N LEU A 85 1.17 -5.72 3.69
CA LEU A 85 0.42 -6.68 2.88
C LEU A 85 -1.06 -6.76 3.31
N LEU A 86 -1.32 -6.72 4.62
CA LEU A 86 -2.69 -6.69 5.12
C LEU A 86 -3.42 -5.42 4.67
N LEU A 87 -2.77 -4.26 4.77
CA LEU A 87 -3.36 -2.99 4.32
C LEU A 87 -3.63 -3.00 2.81
N GLN A 88 -2.72 -3.57 2.02
CA GLN A 88 -2.90 -3.74 0.58
C GLN A 88 -4.13 -4.61 0.27
N GLN A 89 -4.32 -5.73 0.96
CA GLN A 89 -5.48 -6.58 0.77
C GLN A 89 -6.78 -5.82 1.10
N VAL A 90 -6.79 -5.03 2.17
CA VAL A 90 -7.93 -4.21 2.55
C VAL A 90 -8.20 -3.11 1.52
N ARG A 91 -7.15 -2.43 1.02
CA ARG A 91 -7.25 -1.42 -0.04
C ARG A 91 -7.93 -1.99 -1.28
N SER A 92 -7.47 -3.14 -1.76
CA SER A 92 -8.03 -3.81 -2.94
C SER A 92 -9.49 -4.21 -2.72
N LYS A 93 -9.81 -4.73 -1.53
CA LYS A 93 -11.17 -5.19 -1.19
C LYS A 93 -12.22 -4.08 -1.19
N ILE A 94 -11.87 -2.88 -0.75
CA ILE A 94 -12.80 -1.74 -0.71
C ILE A 94 -12.63 -0.77 -1.88
N ALA A 95 -11.76 -1.11 -2.85
CA ALA A 95 -11.38 -0.24 -3.95
C ALA A 95 -10.88 1.15 -3.50
N ALA A 96 -10.06 1.20 -2.44
CA ALA A 96 -9.46 2.45 -2.00
C ALA A 96 -8.40 2.94 -3.00
N HIS A 97 -8.47 4.23 -3.33
CA HIS A 97 -7.57 4.86 -4.30
C HIS A 97 -6.17 5.00 -3.71
N LYS A 98 -6.09 5.42 -2.45
CA LYS A 98 -4.85 5.52 -1.68
C LYS A 98 -4.98 4.78 -0.37
N ALA A 99 -3.87 4.18 0.04
CA ALA A 99 -3.73 3.57 1.34
C ALA A 99 -2.37 3.94 1.96
N LEU A 100 -2.39 4.25 3.25
CA LEU A 100 -1.20 4.67 3.98
C LEU A 100 -1.08 3.95 5.32
N LEU A 101 0.16 3.74 5.74
CA LEU A 101 0.47 3.20 7.05
C LEU A 101 1.10 4.32 7.87
N ILE A 102 0.56 4.60 9.06
CA ILE A 102 1.02 5.67 9.94
C ILE A 102 1.62 5.06 11.21
N THR A 103 2.81 5.49 11.64
CA THR A 103 3.45 4.97 12.87
C THR A 103 4.25 6.02 13.64
N ASN A 104 4.48 5.81 14.94
CA ASN A 104 5.28 6.70 15.77
C ASN A 104 6.78 6.39 15.72
N THR A 105 7.16 5.19 15.28
CA THR A 105 8.56 4.76 15.24
C THR A 105 9.14 4.83 13.82
N ASP A 106 9.35 3.69 13.19
CA ASP A 106 10.01 3.52 11.90
C ASP A 106 9.52 2.23 11.22
N TYR A 107 9.87 2.07 9.95
CA TYR A 107 9.51 0.93 9.11
C TYR A 107 10.70 0.00 8.89
N GLY A 108 10.45 -1.30 9.03
CA GLY A 108 11.42 -2.33 8.66
C GLY A 108 11.74 -2.30 7.16
N ARG A 109 12.90 -2.85 6.79
CA ARG A 109 13.33 -2.92 5.37
C ARG A 109 12.30 -3.60 4.48
N GLY A 110 11.68 -4.68 4.96
CA GLY A 110 10.63 -5.40 4.25
C GLY A 110 9.37 -4.56 4.03
N ALA A 111 8.94 -3.82 5.06
CA ALA A 111 7.78 -2.92 4.97
C ALA A 111 7.99 -1.81 3.94
N ARG A 112 9.18 -1.18 3.93
CA ARG A 112 9.54 -0.13 2.97
C ARG A 112 9.51 -0.65 1.52
N ARG A 113 10.12 -1.81 1.27
CA ARG A 113 10.15 -2.43 -0.06
C ARG A 113 8.75 -2.81 -0.55
N ALA A 114 7.97 -3.49 0.30
CA ALA A 114 6.62 -3.88 -0.06
C ALA A 114 5.71 -2.67 -0.28
N ALA A 115 5.85 -1.62 0.54
CA ALA A 115 5.06 -0.41 0.33
C ALA A 115 5.40 0.23 -1.01
N ALA A 116 6.68 0.23 -1.41
CA ALA A 116 7.12 0.80 -2.69
C ALA A 116 6.53 0.02 -3.88
N ASP A 117 6.54 -1.30 -3.78
CA ASP A 117 6.00 -2.20 -4.79
C ASP A 117 4.46 -2.07 -4.92
N GLU A 118 3.76 -2.04 -3.79
CA GLU A 118 2.30 -1.94 -3.72
C GLU A 118 1.77 -0.49 -3.88
N GLY A 119 2.67 0.49 -3.98
CA GLY A 119 2.35 1.91 -4.09
C GLY A 119 1.64 2.50 -2.87
N LEU A 120 1.91 1.95 -1.68
CA LEU A 120 1.40 2.45 -0.40
C LEU A 120 2.24 3.61 0.14
N ALA A 121 1.60 4.54 0.81
CA ALA A 121 2.30 5.63 1.49
C ALA A 121 2.72 5.23 2.91
N LEU A 122 3.89 5.70 3.34
CA LEU A 122 4.43 5.47 4.67
C LEU A 122 4.69 6.81 5.35
N LEU A 123 4.10 7.00 6.53
CA LEU A 123 4.15 8.25 7.26
C LEU A 123 4.47 8.02 8.73
N ILE A 124 5.46 8.75 9.23
CA ILE A 124 5.74 8.78 10.66
C ILE A 124 5.01 9.98 11.27
N VAL A 125 4.29 9.78 12.37
CA VAL A 125 3.65 10.84 13.18
C VAL A 125 3.98 10.60 14.65
N ARG A 126 4.62 11.57 15.30
CA ARG A 126 5.06 11.47 16.70
C ARG A 126 4.34 12.51 17.56
N PRO A 127 3.80 12.13 18.73
CA PRO A 127 3.30 13.12 19.68
C PRO A 127 4.47 13.94 20.24
N GLU A 128 4.28 15.26 20.35
CA GLU A 128 5.24 16.21 20.94
C GLU A 128 4.78 16.65 22.35
N PHE A 129 3.96 15.83 23.00
CA PHE A 129 3.44 16.05 24.34
C PHE A 129 3.52 14.76 25.17
N ALA A 130 3.52 14.90 26.49
CA ALA A 130 3.50 13.76 27.41
C ALA A 130 2.15 13.04 27.38
N ALA A 131 2.14 11.73 27.14
CA ALA A 131 0.91 10.93 27.06
C ALA A 131 0.03 11.00 28.32
N ALA A 132 0.61 11.28 29.49
CA ALA A 132 -0.10 11.47 30.74
C ALA A 132 -1.13 12.62 30.68
N VAL A 133 -0.93 13.60 29.81
CA VAL A 133 -1.84 14.74 29.60
C VAL A 133 -3.20 14.27 29.07
N LEU A 134 -3.25 13.17 28.30
CA LEU A 134 -4.50 12.61 27.76
C LEU A 134 -5.34 11.89 28.83
N THR A 135 -4.71 11.44 29.91
CA THR A 135 -5.36 10.69 31.00
C THR A 135 -5.58 11.53 32.25
N ALA A 136 -5.06 12.76 32.29
CA ALA A 136 -5.11 13.63 33.46
C ALA A 136 -6.55 13.97 33.90
N VAL A 137 -7.50 13.97 32.96
CA VAL A 137 -8.92 14.22 33.22
C VAL A 137 -9.74 13.22 32.40
N PRO A 138 -10.21 12.12 33.03
CA PRO A 138 -10.87 11.01 32.32
C PRO A 138 -12.18 11.39 31.63
N GLU A 139 -12.86 12.43 32.12
CA GLU A 139 -14.20 12.84 31.67
C GLU A 139 -14.19 13.53 30.31
N VAL A 140 -13.06 14.10 29.90
CA VAL A 140 -12.97 14.84 28.63
C VAL A 140 -12.60 13.86 27.51
N PRO A 141 -13.40 13.80 26.41
CA PRO A 141 -13.07 12.98 25.26
C PRO A 141 -11.68 13.27 24.72
N THR A 142 -10.96 12.22 24.31
CA THR A 142 -9.58 12.34 23.78
C THR A 142 -9.48 13.32 22.60
N GLN A 143 -10.52 13.41 21.78
CA GLN A 143 -10.59 14.34 20.65
C GLN A 143 -10.61 15.81 21.10
N GLU A 144 -11.41 16.12 22.10
CA GLU A 144 -11.51 17.48 22.65
C GLU A 144 -10.19 17.89 23.31
N ARG A 145 -9.50 16.95 23.96
CA ARG A 145 -8.14 17.17 24.50
C ARG A 145 -7.15 17.58 23.42
N PHE A 146 -7.17 16.95 22.24
CA PHE A 146 -6.29 17.36 21.15
C PHE A 146 -6.59 18.76 20.64
N GLN A 147 -7.87 19.12 20.53
CA GLN A 147 -8.26 20.49 20.16
C GLN A 147 -7.77 21.51 21.19
N GLN A 148 -7.94 21.23 22.49
CA GLN A 148 -7.45 22.10 23.57
C GLN A 148 -5.93 22.27 23.54
N LEU A 149 -5.18 21.18 23.29
CA LEU A 149 -3.72 21.24 23.17
C LEU A 149 -3.27 22.06 21.96
N ALA A 150 -3.97 21.95 20.83
CA ALA A 150 -3.64 22.69 19.61
C ALA A 150 -3.84 24.21 19.74
N VAL A 151 -4.78 24.66 20.59
CA VAL A 151 -4.98 26.10 20.88
C VAL A 151 -3.75 26.71 21.55
N GLY A 152 -2.94 25.92 22.25
CA GLY A 152 -1.75 26.35 22.99
C GLY A 152 -0.53 26.79 22.15
N ARG A 153 -0.67 26.92 20.82
CA ARG A 153 0.34 27.39 19.84
C ARG A 153 1.65 26.58 19.73
N SER A 154 1.80 25.48 20.46
CA SER A 154 2.89 24.53 20.26
C SER A 154 2.41 23.38 19.36
N PRO A 155 3.23 22.91 18.41
CA PRO A 155 2.87 21.74 17.61
C PRO A 155 2.72 20.53 18.53
N ILE A 156 1.54 19.90 18.52
CA ILE A 156 1.25 18.74 19.36
C ILE A 156 1.79 17.43 18.73
N TYR A 157 2.30 17.50 17.51
CA TYR A 157 2.93 16.39 16.82
C TYR A 157 4.02 16.86 15.86
N SER A 158 4.94 15.96 15.53
CA SER A 158 5.83 16.06 14.38
C SER A 158 5.54 14.94 13.38
N TRP A 159 5.87 15.13 12.11
CA TRP A 159 5.61 14.15 11.08
C TRP A 159 6.71 14.09 10.01
N GLN A 160 6.80 12.95 9.33
CA GLN A 160 7.73 12.71 8.25
C GLN A 160 7.13 11.78 7.21
N VAL A 161 7.14 12.20 5.94
CA VAL A 161 6.82 11.32 4.80
C VAL A 161 8.04 10.43 4.53
N VAL A 162 7.90 9.14 4.81
CA VAL A 162 8.92 8.14 4.50
C VAL A 162 8.80 7.68 3.06
N GLN A 163 7.56 7.55 2.58
CA GLN A 163 7.27 7.15 1.22
C GLN A 163 5.96 7.74 0.74
N LYS A 164 5.95 8.25 -0.49
CA LYS A 164 4.83 9.03 -1.04
C LYS A 164 3.67 8.19 -1.59
N GLY A 165 3.90 6.93 -1.94
CA GLY A 165 2.93 6.08 -2.64
C GLY A 165 2.75 6.46 -4.12
N LEU A 166 1.66 5.99 -4.75
CA LEU A 166 1.44 5.97 -6.21
C LEU A 166 1.35 7.33 -6.96
N ALA A 167 1.40 8.51 -6.29
CA ALA A 167 1.23 9.80 -7.00
C ALA A 167 1.69 11.07 -6.25
N GLY A 168 2.54 11.00 -5.22
CA GLY A 168 2.88 12.19 -4.42
C GLY A 168 4.00 13.06 -5.01
N GLY A 169 3.73 14.34 -5.26
CA GLY A 169 4.70 15.37 -5.66
C GLY A 169 5.69 15.73 -4.54
N GLY A 170 5.34 15.52 -3.28
CA GLY A 170 6.23 15.66 -2.12
C GLY A 170 5.62 16.36 -0.93
N SER A 171 4.42 16.91 -1.06
CA SER A 171 3.67 17.44 0.08
C SER A 171 2.94 16.33 0.83
N VAL A 172 2.81 16.47 2.15
CA VAL A 172 2.01 15.58 2.99
C VAL A 172 0.53 15.59 2.59
N THR A 173 0.02 16.72 2.11
CA THR A 173 -1.37 16.85 1.65
C THR A 173 -1.65 15.95 0.44
N GLU A 174 -0.69 15.81 -0.48
CA GLU A 174 -0.81 14.94 -1.65
C GLU A 174 -0.78 13.47 -1.25
N VAL A 175 0.09 13.12 -0.30
CA VAL A 175 0.17 11.79 0.28
C VAL A 175 -1.17 11.40 0.90
N LEU A 176 -1.79 12.35 1.62
CA LEU A 176 -3.09 12.20 2.28
C LEU A 176 -4.31 12.27 1.36
N GLY A 177 -4.14 12.44 0.05
CA GLY A 177 -5.26 12.38 -0.91
C GLY A 177 -5.57 13.66 -1.65
N LEU A 178 -5.06 14.80 -1.22
CA LEU A 178 -5.34 16.09 -1.85
C LEU A 178 -4.60 16.16 -3.21
N VAL A 179 -5.33 15.94 -4.29
CA VAL A 179 -4.76 16.02 -5.64
C VAL A 179 -4.49 17.49 -5.95
N ALA A 180 -3.22 17.85 -6.14
CA ALA A 180 -2.89 19.17 -6.68
C ALA A 180 -3.61 19.32 -8.03
N ALA A 181 -4.27 20.47 -8.25
CA ALA A 181 -4.79 20.79 -9.57
C ALA A 181 -3.66 20.57 -10.59
N PRO A 182 -3.91 19.94 -11.75
CA PRO A 182 -2.86 19.78 -12.75
C PRO A 182 -2.29 21.16 -13.03
N GLN A 183 -1.03 21.38 -12.67
CA GLN A 183 -0.26 22.50 -13.20
C GLN A 183 -0.45 22.41 -14.71
N GLN A 184 -1.02 23.47 -15.30
CA GLN A 184 -1.20 23.58 -16.74
C GLN A 184 0.04 23.02 -17.41
N ALA A 185 -0.13 21.96 -18.19
CA ALA A 185 0.95 21.38 -18.96
C ALA A 185 1.66 22.54 -19.65
N GLN A 186 2.94 22.76 -19.31
CA GLN A 186 3.77 23.62 -20.12
C GLN A 186 3.59 23.16 -21.56
N PRO A 187 3.33 24.06 -22.52
CA PRO A 187 3.18 23.65 -23.92
C PRO A 187 4.40 22.83 -24.27
N ALA A 188 4.15 21.56 -24.63
CA ALA A 188 5.19 20.61 -24.97
C ALA A 188 6.08 21.26 -26.03
N VAL A 189 7.35 21.46 -25.70
CA VAL A 189 8.36 21.69 -26.74
C VAL A 189 8.24 20.47 -27.65
N PRO A 190 7.94 20.63 -28.95
CA PRO A 190 7.75 19.49 -29.83
C PRO A 190 9.03 18.66 -29.78
N ALA A 191 8.90 17.41 -29.33
CA ALA A 191 9.98 16.44 -29.40
C ALA A 191 10.38 16.32 -30.89
N PRO A 192 11.69 16.31 -31.21
CA PRO A 192 12.10 16.06 -32.58
C PRO A 192 11.51 14.73 -33.02
N ALA A 193 10.76 14.76 -34.12
CA ALA A 193 10.15 13.57 -34.71
C ALA A 193 11.24 12.50 -34.87
N TYR A 194 11.06 11.36 -34.20
CA TYR A 194 11.88 10.19 -34.47
C TYR A 194 11.66 9.80 -35.92
N ALA A 195 12.66 10.04 -36.76
CA ALA A 195 12.68 9.49 -38.12
C ALA A 195 12.66 7.96 -38.00
N PRO A 196 11.66 7.27 -38.57
CA PRO A 196 11.67 5.81 -38.57
C PRO A 196 12.90 5.34 -39.33
N ARG A 197 13.69 4.46 -38.71
CA ARG A 197 14.79 3.76 -39.37
C ARG A 197 14.21 3.03 -40.60
N PRO A 198 14.78 3.20 -41.81
CA PRO A 198 14.39 2.38 -42.94
C PRO A 198 14.72 0.92 -42.62
N LEU A 199 13.73 0.04 -42.75
CA LEU A 199 13.92 -1.40 -42.76
C LEU A 199 14.93 -1.73 -43.87
N ALA A 200 16.05 -2.32 -43.49
CA ALA A 200 17.02 -2.84 -44.46
C ALA A 200 16.32 -3.86 -45.36
N ALA A 201 16.57 -3.75 -46.67
CA ALA A 201 16.01 -4.63 -47.68
C ALA A 201 16.36 -6.09 -47.39
N PRO A 202 15.47 -7.05 -47.74
CA PRO A 202 15.77 -8.47 -47.56
C PRO A 202 16.97 -8.88 -48.43
N ALA A 203 17.89 -9.64 -47.83
CA ALA A 203 19.04 -10.22 -48.51
C ALA A 203 18.60 -11.15 -49.66
N PRO A 204 19.35 -11.22 -50.77
CA PRO A 204 18.98 -12.05 -51.91
C PRO A 204 19.07 -13.55 -51.57
N ALA A 205 18.16 -14.32 -52.16
CA ALA A 205 18.03 -15.76 -51.98
C ALA A 205 19.29 -16.53 -52.41
N ALA A 206 19.70 -17.50 -51.61
CA ALA A 206 20.76 -18.44 -51.93
C ALA A 206 20.32 -19.42 -53.06
N PRO A 207 21.23 -19.86 -53.94
CA PRO A 207 20.92 -20.79 -55.02
C PRO A 207 20.72 -22.23 -54.50
N PRO A 208 19.97 -23.09 -55.20
CA PRO A 208 19.67 -24.44 -54.74
C PRO A 208 20.69 -25.49 -55.25
N ALA A 209 20.76 -26.62 -54.52
CA ALA A 209 20.93 -28.03 -54.95
C ALA A 209 21.92 -28.83 -54.07
N PRO A 210 21.95 -30.19 -54.09
CA PRO A 210 21.05 -31.15 -54.75
C PRO A 210 20.42 -32.20 -53.82
N SER A 211 19.40 -32.85 -54.34
CA SER A 211 18.72 -34.04 -53.82
C SER A 211 19.59 -35.30 -53.87
N ARG A 212 19.56 -36.14 -52.82
CA ARG A 212 19.91 -37.57 -52.90
C ARG A 212 19.27 -38.38 -51.74
N GLY A 213 18.32 -39.24 -52.10
CA GLY A 213 18.16 -40.60 -51.56
C GLY A 213 17.35 -40.79 -50.26
N SER A 214 16.18 -41.43 -50.40
CA SER A 214 15.54 -42.29 -49.38
C SER A 214 15.40 -43.72 -49.97
N PRO A 215 14.97 -44.79 -49.26
CA PRO A 215 14.77 -45.04 -47.81
C PRO A 215 15.40 -46.41 -47.34
N ALA A 216 15.47 -46.74 -46.03
CA ALA A 216 14.58 -47.67 -45.26
C ALA A 216 15.43 -48.44 -44.19
N PRO A 217 14.90 -49.31 -43.28
CA PRO A 217 13.70 -49.29 -42.40
C PRO A 217 13.96 -49.65 -40.89
N GLY A 218 13.11 -49.16 -39.97
CA GLY A 218 12.65 -49.73 -38.66
C GLY A 218 13.62 -50.24 -37.56
N PRO A 219 13.17 -50.55 -36.30
CA PRO A 219 11.80 -50.57 -35.77
C PRO A 219 11.55 -49.86 -34.39
N SER A 220 10.27 -49.47 -34.20
CA SER A 220 9.40 -49.55 -33.00
C SER A 220 9.90 -49.25 -31.57
N ALA A 221 9.33 -48.20 -30.95
CA ALA A 221 8.55 -48.22 -29.67
C ALA A 221 8.61 -46.86 -28.94
N ALA A 222 7.45 -46.28 -28.64
CA ALA A 222 7.27 -45.15 -27.72
C ALA A 222 6.96 -45.68 -26.29
N PRO A 223 6.68 -44.85 -25.25
CA PRO A 223 7.02 -43.44 -24.97
C PRO A 223 7.72 -43.27 -23.59
N GLY A 224 8.44 -42.18 -23.34
CA GLY A 224 9.01 -41.89 -22.01
C GLY A 224 9.10 -40.40 -21.71
N TYR A 225 8.13 -39.87 -20.95
CA TYR A 225 8.22 -38.57 -20.30
C TYR A 225 9.31 -38.60 -19.22
N ALA A 226 10.35 -37.78 -19.34
CA ALA A 226 11.36 -37.62 -18.30
C ALA A 226 10.89 -36.60 -17.26
N ILE A 227 10.34 -37.09 -16.15
CA ILE A 227 10.12 -36.32 -14.92
C ILE A 227 11.49 -36.10 -14.27
N ARG A 228 11.98 -34.85 -14.25
CA ARG A 228 13.17 -34.49 -13.46
C ARG A 228 12.77 -34.31 -11.99
N HIS A 229 13.01 -35.33 -11.17
CA HIS A 229 13.05 -35.21 -9.72
C HIS A 229 14.34 -34.49 -9.30
N GLY A 230 14.23 -33.21 -8.92
CA GLY A 230 15.27 -32.50 -8.18
C GLY A 230 15.16 -32.79 -6.68
N PRO A 231 16.28 -32.91 -5.95
CA PRO A 231 16.27 -33.22 -4.52
C PRO A 231 15.76 -32.03 -3.70
N GLY A 232 14.61 -32.19 -3.05
CA GLY A 232 14.08 -31.27 -2.04
C GLY A 232 14.87 -31.36 -0.72
N PRO A 233 15.06 -30.26 0.02
CA PRO A 233 15.77 -30.27 1.29
C PRO A 233 14.95 -30.94 2.39
N GLY A 234 15.51 -32.00 2.98
CA GLY A 234 14.92 -32.77 4.06
C GLY A 234 14.87 -32.01 5.38
N PHE A 235 13.70 -32.02 6.01
CA PHE A 235 13.49 -31.64 7.40
C PHE A 235 14.20 -32.65 8.32
N ARG A 236 15.14 -32.18 9.15
CA ARG A 236 15.61 -32.90 10.34
C ARG A 236 15.04 -32.20 11.58
N MET A 237 14.27 -32.94 12.37
CA MET A 237 13.92 -32.54 13.73
C MET A 237 15.10 -32.82 14.68
N LYS A 238 15.32 -31.90 15.62
CA LYS A 238 15.90 -32.14 16.94
C LYS A 238 15.03 -31.41 17.95
#